data_AF-A0A7W9DN00-F1
#
_entry.id   AF-A0A7W9DN00-F1
#
_cell.length_a   1.000
_cell.length_b   1.000
_cell.length_c   1.000
_cell.angle_alpha   90.00
_cell.angle_beta   90.00
_cell.angle_gamma   90.00
#
_symmetry.space_group_name_H-M   'P 1'
#
loop_
_entity.id
_entity.type
_entity.pdbx_description
1 polymer ?
#
loop_
_entity_poly.entity_id
_entity_poly.type
_entity_poly.pdbx_seq_one_letter_code
_entity_poly.pdbx_strand_id
1 'polypeptide(L)' 'MSDVQEKAELYAMDISDVTWLSAPGSTSEDRIEIAYLRGGAVAMRNPSDPAGTVLRYTAAEWNAFVLGVRDGEFDD' A
#
# COMPACT_ATOMS: atom_id res chain seq x y z
N MET A 1 20.75 1.97 -3.93
CA MET A 1 20.21 2.79 -2.81
C MET A 1 19.89 1.83 -1.68
N SER A 2 19.98 2.26 -0.43
CA SER A 2 19.53 1.43 0.69
C SER A 2 18.01 1.48 0.82
N ASP A 3 17.40 0.39 1.31
CA ASP A 3 15.94 0.29 1.52
C ASP A 3 15.40 1.44 2.38
N VAL A 4 16.18 1.93 3.35
CA VAL A 4 15.84 3.08 4.20
C VAL A 4 15.72 4.37 3.39
N GLN A 5 16.63 4.61 2.44
CA GLN A 5 16.58 5.83 1.63
C GLN A 5 15.41 5.78 0.64
N GLU A 6 15.18 4.62 0.01
CA GLU A 6 14.03 4.43 -0.88
C GLU A 6 12.71 4.64 -0.12
N LYS A 7 12.60 4.11 1.10
CA LYS A 7 11.46 4.37 1.97
C LYS A 7 11.28 5.85 2.29
N ALA A 8 12.35 6.55 2.66
CA ALA A 8 12.27 7.98 2.96
C ALA A 8 11.80 8.79 1.74
N GLU A 9 12.29 8.47 0.54
CA GLU A 9 11.86 9.08 -0.72
C GLU A 9 10.38 8.77 -1.00
N LEU A 10 9.94 7.54 -0.75
CA LEU A 10 8.53 7.19 -0.84
C LEU A 10 7.70 8.01 0.11
N TYR A 11 8.08 8.22 1.37
CA TYR A 11 7.30 9.04 2.32
C TYR A 11 7.33 10.54 2.01
N ALA A 12 8.36 11.04 1.32
CA ALA A 12 8.44 12.42 0.86
C ALA A 12 7.61 12.71 -0.40
N MET A 13 7.16 11.68 -1.13
CA MET A 13 6.37 11.85 -2.36
C MET A 13 4.99 12.46 -2.06
N ASP A 14 4.58 13.44 -2.86
CA ASP A 14 3.22 13.93 -2.85
C ASP A 14 2.26 12.91 -3.46
N ILE A 15 1.16 12.63 -2.75
CA ILE A 15 0.18 11.63 -3.14
C ILE A 15 -1.25 12.19 -3.11
N SER A 16 -1.42 13.51 -3.12
CA SER A 16 -2.75 14.12 -3.12
C SER A 16 -3.59 13.70 -4.33
N ASP A 17 -2.93 13.48 -5.47
CA ASP A 17 -3.58 13.27 -6.77
C ASP A 17 -3.59 11.79 -7.22
N VAL A 18 -3.23 10.86 -6.33
CA VAL A 18 -3.24 9.44 -6.67
C VAL A 18 -4.66 8.89 -6.70
N THR A 19 -4.89 7.92 -7.58
CA THR A 19 -6.16 7.21 -7.63
C THR A 19 -6.16 6.06 -6.63
N TRP A 20 -7.08 6.11 -5.67
CA TRP A 20 -7.31 5.05 -4.69
C TRP A 20 -8.25 3.99 -5.23
N LEU A 21 -7.90 2.73 -4.99
CA LEU A 21 -8.63 1.55 -5.47
C LEU A 21 -9.03 0.69 -4.28
N SER A 22 -10.30 0.29 -4.23
CA SER A 22 -10.81 -0.72 -3.29
C SER A 22 -11.08 -2.03 -4.03
N ALA A 23 -11.03 -3.14 -3.30
CA ALA A 23 -11.45 -4.43 -3.85
C ALA A 23 -12.96 -4.41 -4.21
N PRO A 24 -13.37 -4.97 -5.36
CA PRO A 24 -14.77 -5.08 -5.73
C PRO A 24 -15.59 -5.82 -4.66
N GLY A 25 -16.75 -5.29 -4.29
CA GLY A 25 -17.64 -5.92 -3.31
C GLY A 25 -17.22 -5.77 -1.85
N SER A 26 -16.16 -5.02 -1.54
CA SER A 26 -15.77 -4.71 -0.15
C SER A 26 -16.87 -3.91 0.59
N THR A 27 -17.20 -4.32 1.81
CA THR A 27 -18.09 -3.57 2.72
C THR A 27 -17.30 -2.54 3.52
N SER A 28 -17.98 -1.61 4.19
CA SER A 28 -17.32 -0.48 4.86
C SER A 28 -16.49 -0.86 6.11
N GLU A 29 -16.73 -2.03 6.70
CA GLU A 29 -16.17 -2.36 8.03
C GLU A 29 -14.67 -2.67 8.00
N ASP A 30 -14.16 -3.33 6.95
CA ASP A 30 -12.75 -3.71 6.81
C ASP A 30 -12.17 -3.37 5.43
N ARG A 31 -12.72 -2.33 4.77
CA ARG A 31 -12.23 -1.92 3.46
C ARG A 31 -10.80 -1.39 3.59
N ILE A 32 -9.93 -1.80 2.67
CA ILE A 32 -8.63 -1.18 2.45
C ILE A 32 -8.59 -0.54 1.08
N GLU A 33 -7.91 0.59 0.98
CA GLU A 33 -7.60 1.23 -0.30
C GLU A 33 -6.11 1.15 -0.60
N ILE A 34 -5.77 0.90 -1.86
CA ILE A 34 -4.41 0.99 -2.38
C ILE A 34 -4.31 2.02 -3.50
N ALA A 35 -3.14 2.61 -3.68
CA ALA A 35 -2.81 3.44 -4.83
C ALA A 35 -1.44 3.05 -5.38
N TYR A 36 -1.36 2.89 -6.70
CA TYR A 36 -0.08 2.64 -7.38
C TYR A 36 0.71 3.94 -7.53
N LEU A 37 1.95 3.92 -7.09
CA LEU A 37 2.90 5.02 -7.15
C LEU A 37 3.93 4.80 -8.27
N ARG A 38 4.78 5.79 -8.49
CA ARG A 38 5.90 5.68 -9.44
C ARG A 38 6.83 4.52 -9.04
N GLY A 39 7.43 3.88 -10.04
CA GLY A 39 8.41 2.80 -9.82
C GLY A 39 7.79 1.48 -9.34
N GLY A 40 6.46 1.34 -9.34
CA GLY A 40 5.77 0.12 -8.88
C GLY A 40 5.56 0.05 -7.37
N ALA A 41 5.88 1.12 -6.64
CA ALA A 41 5.54 1.25 -5.23
C ALA A 41 4.03 1.36 -5.01
N VAL A 42 3.57 1.08 -3.79
CA VAL A 42 2.14 1.05 -3.44
C VAL A 42 1.90 1.80 -2.15
N ALA A 43 0.94 2.73 -2.15
CA ALA A 43 0.39 3.29 -0.92
C ALA A 43 -0.84 2.49 -0.47
N MET A 44 -1.02 2.34 0.83
CA MET A 44 -2.16 1.64 1.44
C MET A 44 -2.71 2.48 2.60
N ARG A 45 -4.04 2.57 2.71
CA ARG A 45 -4.71 3.28 3.81
C ARG A 45 -6.03 2.63 4.22
N ASN A 46 -6.48 2.98 5.42
CA ASN A 46 -7.84 2.76 5.87
C ASN A 46 -8.75 3.90 5.36
N PRO A 47 -9.76 3.65 4.51
CA PRO A 47 -10.68 4.67 4.03
C PRO A 47 -11.59 5.24 5.11
N SER A 48 -11.76 4.56 6.25
CA SER A 48 -12.49 5.09 7.41
C SER A 48 -11.66 6.10 8.21
N ASP A 49 -10.34 6.18 7.95
CA ASP A 49 -9.44 7.21 8.48
C ASP A 49 -8.46 7.70 7.39
N PRO A 50 -8.94 8.46 6.37
CA PRO A 50 -8.09 8.87 5.23
C PRO A 50 -6.94 9.81 5.60
N ALA A 51 -7.04 10.50 6.73
CA ALA A 51 -6.02 11.39 7.27
C ALA A 51 -5.05 10.66 8.23
N GLY A 52 -5.35 9.40 8.57
CA GLY A 52 -4.50 8.54 9.35
C GLY A 52 -3.26 8.08 8.59
N THR A 53 -2.63 7.03 9.11
CA THR A 53 -1.38 6.51 8.57
C THR A 53 -1.59 5.93 7.15
N VAL A 54 -0.80 6.44 6.20
CA VAL A 54 -0.64 5.84 4.87
C VAL A 54 0.64 5.02 4.85
N LEU A 55 0.52 3.70 4.73
CA LEU A 55 1.66 2.80 4.56
C LEU A 55 2.14 2.88 3.10
N ARG A 56 3.46 2.91 2.87
CA ARG A 56 4.04 3.03 1.51
C ARG A 56 5.06 1.93 1.27
N TYR A 57 4.76 0.96 0.42
CA TYR A 57 5.62 -0.18 0.13
C TYR A 57 6.47 0.11 -1.11
N THR A 58 7.75 -0.28 -1.07
CA THR A 58 8.56 -0.36 -2.29
C THR A 58 7.98 -1.43 -3.22
N ALA A 59 8.38 -1.42 -4.49
CA ALA A 59 7.95 -2.46 -5.43
C ALA A 59 8.36 -3.86 -4.97
N ALA A 60 9.55 -3.98 -4.36
CA ALA A 60 10.07 -5.24 -3.82
C ALA A 60 9.27 -5.70 -2.59
N GLU A 61 9.00 -4.80 -1.64
CA GLU A 61 8.18 -5.10 -0.46
C GLU A 61 6.75 -5.52 -0.85
N TRP A 62 6.14 -4.80 -1.80
CA TRP A 62 4.79 -5.13 -2.27
C TRP A 62 4.73 -6.49 -2.97
N ASN A 63 5.72 -6.81 -3.80
CA ASN A 63 5.80 -8.11 -4.44
C ASN A 63 5.99 -9.24 -3.42
N ALA A 64 6.85 -9.06 -2.43
CA ALA A 64 7.03 -10.03 -1.35
C ALA A 64 5.73 -10.23 -0.55
N PHE A 65 5.04 -9.14 -0.21
CA PHE A 65 3.75 -9.20 0.47
C PHE A 65 2.70 -10.00 -0.32
N VAL A 66 2.53 -9.72 -1.62
CA VAL A 66 1.56 -10.46 -2.45
C VAL A 66 1.92 -11.93 -2.59
N LEU A 67 3.22 -12.27 -2.67
CA LEU A 67 3.65 -13.66 -2.72
C LEU A 67 3.33 -14.38 -1.40
N GLY A 68 3.64 -13.78 -0.25
CA GLY A 68 3.30 -14.36 1.06
C GLY A 68 1.79 -14.59 1.24
N VAL A 69 0.96 -13.62 0.81
CA VAL A 69 -0.51 -13.77 0.81
C VAL A 69 -0.96 -14.93 -0.07
N ARG A 70 -0.34 -15.13 -1.24
CA ARG A 70 -0.68 -16.25 -2.14
C ARG A 70 -0.24 -17.61 -1.61
N ASP A 71 0.86 -17.63 -0.87
CA ASP A 71 1.40 -18.85 -0.26
C ASP A 71 0.67 -19.24 1.04
N GLY A 72 -0.33 -18.45 1.47
CA GLY A 72 -1.13 -18.71 2.67
C GLY A 72 -0.40 -18.39 3.98
N GLU A 73 0.65 -17.55 3.94
CA GLU A 73 1.46 -17.21 5.12
C GLU A 73 0.66 -16.50 6.23
N PHE A 74 -0.53 -15.99 5.91
CA PHE A 74 -1.38 -15.22 6.80
C PHE A 74 -2.72 -15.89 7.15
N ASP A 75 -2.90 -17.19 6.84
CA ASP A 75 -4.18 -17.92 6.99
C ASP A 75 -4.37 -18.62 8.36
N ASP A 76 -3.57 -18.27 9.38
CA ASP A 76 -3.61 -18.84 10.74
C ASP A 76 -4.80 -18.38 11.62
#